data_AF-A0A1C4YUC2-F1
#
_entry.id   AF-A0A1C4YUC2-F1
#
_cell.length_a   1.000
_cell.length_b   1.000
_cell.length_c   1.000
_cell.angle_alpha   90.00
_cell.angle_beta   90.00
_cell.angle_gamma   90.00
#
_symmetry.space_group_name_H-M   'P 1'
#
loop_
_entity.id
_entity.type
_entity.pdbx_description
1 polymer ?
#
loop_
_entity_poly.entity_id
_entity_poly.type
_entity_poly.pdbx_seq_one_letter_code
_entity_poly.pdbx_strand_id
1 'polypeptide(L)'
;MPLPSLTPEQRAAALEKAAEIRKARAQLKEQLKQGKTTLGAVLERAESDDVVGKLKVSAVLQAMPGIGKIRATQIMEKLKIADSRRLRGLGEQQRKALLGEFAAN
;
A
#
# COMPACT_ATOMS: atom_id res chain seq x y z
N MET A 1 -15.91 -11.35 26.10
CA MET A 1 -17.24 -11.12 25.51
C MET A 1 -17.32 -11.85 24.17
N PRO A 2 -18.40 -12.59 23.84
CA PRO A 2 -18.54 -13.23 22.53
C PRO A 2 -18.69 -12.15 21.43
N LEU A 3 -18.05 -12.37 20.29
CA LEU A 3 -18.22 -11.50 19.11
C LEU A 3 -19.68 -11.61 18.62
N PRO A 4 -20.35 -10.48 18.33
CA PRO A 4 -21.71 -10.50 17.79
C PRO A 4 -21.75 -11.22 16.43
N SER A 5 -22.75 -12.07 16.21
CA SER A 5 -22.98 -12.75 14.95
C SER A 5 -23.61 -11.78 13.93
N LEU A 6 -23.01 -11.69 12.74
CA LEU A 6 -23.51 -10.81 11.68
C LEU A 6 -24.75 -11.41 11.01
N THR A 7 -25.76 -10.57 10.76
CA THR A 7 -26.92 -10.96 9.93
C THR A 7 -26.46 -11.30 8.51
N PRO A 8 -27.24 -12.09 7.74
CA PRO A 8 -26.91 -12.38 6.34
C PRO A 8 -26.70 -11.11 5.49
N GLU A 9 -27.51 -10.08 5.71
CA GLU A 9 -27.42 -8.79 5.02
C GLU A 9 -26.13 -8.03 5.37
N GLN A 10 -25.76 -7.99 6.65
CA GLN A 10 -24.50 -7.36 7.08
C GLN A 10 -23.29 -8.09 6.51
N ARG A 11 -23.36 -9.42 6.38
CA ARG A 11 -22.31 -10.21 5.71
C ARG A 11 -22.20 -9.86 4.24
N ALA A 12 -23.32 -9.78 3.52
CA ALA A 12 -23.34 -9.39 2.11
C ALA A 12 -22.72 -8.00 1.89
N ALA A 13 -23.14 -7.00 2.68
CA ALA A 13 -22.59 -5.65 2.62
C ALA A 13 -21.08 -5.61 2.94
N ALA A 14 -20.62 -6.39 3.92
CA ALA A 14 -19.19 -6.48 4.25
C ALA A 14 -18.36 -7.11 3.11
N LEU A 15 -18.92 -8.11 2.42
CA LEU A 15 -18.27 -8.75 1.27
C LEU A 15 -18.16 -7.80 0.08
N GLU A 16 -19.22 -7.06 -0.21
CA GLU A 16 -19.25 -6.04 -1.27
C GLU A 16 -18.20 -4.96 -1.01
N LYS A 17 -18.21 -4.37 0.20
CA LYS A 17 -17.20 -3.38 0.60
C LYS A 17 -15.78 -3.94 0.53
N ALA A 18 -15.57 -5.20 0.89
CA ALA A 18 -14.27 -5.86 0.75
C ALA A 18 -13.86 -6.02 -0.73
N ALA A 19 -14.81 -6.31 -1.63
CA ALA A 19 -14.56 -6.39 -3.06
C ALA A 19 -14.16 -5.02 -3.64
N GLU A 20 -14.87 -3.95 -3.26
CA GLU A 20 -14.53 -2.58 -3.64
C GLU A 20 -13.12 -2.19 -3.20
N ILE A 21 -12.75 -2.49 -1.95
CA ILE A 21 -11.41 -2.24 -1.41
C ILE A 21 -10.35 -2.99 -2.21
N ARG A 22 -10.58 -4.26 -2.55
CA ARG A 22 -9.64 -5.05 -3.37
C ARG A 22 -9.51 -4.46 -4.76
N LYS A 23 -10.61 -4.02 -5.38
CA LYS A 23 -10.63 -3.38 -6.70
C LYS A 23 -9.84 -2.06 -6.70
N ALA A 24 -10.09 -1.19 -5.72
CA ALA A 24 -9.37 0.07 -5.57
C ALA A 24 -7.85 -0.14 -5.40
N ARG A 25 -7.46 -1.13 -4.59
CA ARG A 25 -6.04 -1.49 -4.42
C ARG A 25 -5.41 -2.04 -5.70
N ALA A 26 -6.14 -2.86 -6.45
CA ALA A 26 -5.65 -3.38 -7.73
C ALA A 26 -5.45 -2.25 -8.75
N GLN A 27 -6.41 -1.32 -8.82
CA GLN A 27 -6.34 -0.14 -9.70
C GLN A 27 -5.14 0.75 -9.36
N LEU A 28 -4.89 1.03 -8.08
CA LEU A 28 -3.72 1.82 -7.67
C LEU A 28 -2.40 1.18 -8.11
N LYS A 29 -2.27 -0.14 -7.93
CA LYS A 29 -1.08 -0.88 -8.37
C LYS A 29 -0.92 -0.84 -9.89
N GLU A 30 -2.01 -0.95 -10.63
CA GLU A 30 -1.97 -0.84 -12.09
C GLU A 30 -1.58 0.58 -12.54
N GLN A 31 -2.06 1.63 -11.86
CA GLN A 31 -1.65 3.01 -12.13
C GLN A 31 -0.16 3.22 -11.87
N LEU A 32 0.40 2.65 -10.79
CA LEU A 32 1.84 2.68 -10.50
C LEU A 32 2.63 1.95 -11.58
N LYS A 33 2.18 0.76 -11.99
CA LYS A 33 2.81 -0.04 -13.04
C LYS A 33 2.85 0.69 -14.38
N GLN A 34 1.78 1.43 -14.70
CA GLN A 34 1.64 2.21 -15.93
C GLN A 34 2.31 3.59 -15.86
N GLY A 35 2.88 3.98 -14.71
CA GLY A 35 3.44 5.32 -14.52
C GLY A 35 2.40 6.45 -14.48
N LYS A 36 1.11 6.13 -14.33
CA LYS A 36 0.01 7.12 -14.20
C LYS A 36 -0.02 7.83 -12.85
N THR A 37 0.71 7.31 -11.88
CA THR A 37 0.90 7.92 -10.56
C THR A 37 2.32 7.62 -10.08
N THR A 38 2.79 8.40 -9.11
CA THR A 38 4.16 8.29 -8.56
C THR A 38 4.11 7.76 -7.13
N LEU A 39 5.23 7.25 -6.63
CA LEU A 39 5.33 6.83 -5.23
C LEU A 39 5.02 7.98 -4.26
N GLY A 40 5.48 9.20 -4.57
CA GLY A 40 5.17 10.40 -3.79
C GLY A 40 3.68 10.68 -3.69
N ALA A 41 2.99 10.73 -4.83
CA ALA A 41 1.54 10.94 -4.86
C ALA A 41 0.77 9.86 -4.08
N VAL A 42 1.24 8.60 -4.15
CA VAL A 42 0.66 7.49 -3.38
C VAL A 42 0.89 7.65 -1.87
N LEU A 43 2.07 8.11 -1.46
CA LEU A 43 2.39 8.37 -0.05
C LEU A 43 1.59 9.53 0.53
N GLU A 44 1.39 10.60 -0.23
CA GLU A 44 0.53 11.73 0.14
C GLU A 44 -0.92 11.27 0.28
N ARG A 45 -1.44 10.57 -0.74
CA ARG A 45 -2.80 10.02 -0.70
C ARG A 45 -3.02 9.07 0.48
N ALA A 46 -2.00 8.33 0.91
CA ALA A 46 -2.06 7.43 2.04
C ALA A 46 -2.35 8.11 3.39
N GLU A 47 -2.21 9.43 3.49
CA GLU A 47 -2.48 10.20 4.71
C GLU A 47 -3.98 10.38 4.96
N SER A 48 -4.76 10.54 3.90
CA SER A 48 -6.21 10.78 3.96
C SER A 48 -7.05 9.60 3.47
N ASP A 49 -6.55 8.80 2.52
CA ASP A 49 -7.26 7.64 1.98
C ASP A 49 -6.96 6.37 2.78
N ASP A 50 -7.96 5.89 3.50
CA ASP A 50 -7.87 4.73 4.37
C ASP A 50 -7.54 3.42 3.62
N VAL A 51 -7.98 3.28 2.37
CA VAL A 51 -7.73 2.09 1.55
C VAL A 51 -6.26 2.04 1.16
N VAL A 52 -5.72 3.19 0.74
CA VAL A 52 -4.31 3.37 0.36
C VAL A 52 -3.42 3.30 1.60
N GLY A 53 -3.73 4.03 2.67
CA GLY A 53 -2.97 4.05 3.91
C GLY A 53 -2.77 2.67 4.54
N LYS A 54 -3.75 1.77 4.36
CA LYS A 54 -3.69 0.39 4.83
C LYS A 54 -2.94 -0.56 3.88
N LEU A 55 -2.44 -0.14 2.72
CA LEU A 55 -1.61 -1.01 1.88
C LEU A 55 -0.23 -1.25 2.50
N LYS A 56 0.31 -2.46 2.29
CA LYS A 56 1.69 -2.78 2.66
C LYS A 56 2.65 -2.03 1.74
N VAL A 57 3.75 -1.53 2.32
CA VAL A 57 4.81 -0.84 1.57
C VAL A 57 5.39 -1.78 0.50
N SER A 58 5.69 -3.03 0.86
CA SER A 58 6.20 -4.06 -0.06
C SER A 58 5.30 -4.27 -1.29
N ALA A 59 3.98 -4.28 -1.11
CA ALA A 59 3.03 -4.48 -2.22
C ALA A 59 2.98 -3.28 -3.17
N VAL A 60 3.26 -2.07 -2.67
CA VAL A 60 3.32 -0.84 -3.46
C VAL A 60 4.61 -0.79 -4.25
N LEU A 61 5.74 -1.10 -3.60
CA LEU A 61 7.04 -1.21 -4.26
C LEU A 61 7.01 -2.26 -5.38
N GLN A 62 6.44 -3.43 -5.13
CA GLN A 62 6.33 -4.50 -6.15
C GLN A 62 5.41 -4.16 -7.33
N ALA A 63 4.58 -3.13 -7.21
CA ALA A 63 3.72 -2.68 -8.29
C ALA A 63 4.43 -1.70 -9.23
N MET A 64 5.58 -1.15 -8.82
CA MET A 64 6.37 -0.24 -9.63
C MET A 64 7.14 -1.01 -10.73
N PRO A 65 7.34 -0.42 -11.91
CA PRO A 65 8.08 -1.05 -12.99
C PRO A 65 9.51 -1.39 -12.55
N GLY A 66 9.99 -2.59 -12.89
CA GLY A 66 11.37 -3.02 -12.59
C GLY A 66 11.63 -3.40 -11.13
N ILE A 67 10.60 -3.50 -10.28
CA ILE A 67 10.72 -3.91 -8.87
C ILE A 67 9.95 -5.19 -8.62
N GLY A 68 10.67 -6.31 -8.58
CA GLY A 68 10.13 -7.61 -8.14
C GLY A 68 10.16 -7.77 -6.62
N LYS A 69 9.69 -8.93 -6.14
CA LYS A 69 9.69 -9.28 -4.71
C LYS A 69 11.06 -9.12 -4.04
N ILE A 70 12.11 -9.63 -4.67
CA ILE A 70 13.48 -9.60 -4.13
C ILE A 70 13.98 -8.16 -3.97
N ARG A 71 13.87 -7.34 -5.03
CA ARG A 71 14.30 -5.94 -5.01
C ARG A 71 13.51 -5.12 -4.00
N ALA A 72 12.20 -5.36 -3.88
CA ALA A 72 11.37 -4.69 -2.87
C ALA A 72 11.83 -5.02 -1.45
N THR A 73 12.13 -6.29 -1.14
CA THR A 73 12.66 -6.70 0.17
C THR A 73 14.01 -6.05 0.45
N GLN A 74 14.94 -6.06 -0.50
CA GLN A 74 16.27 -5.44 -0.34
C GLN A 74 16.17 -3.93 -0.06
N ILE A 75 15.30 -3.20 -0.77
CA ILE A 75 15.07 -1.78 -0.53
C ILE A 75 14.52 -1.55 0.88
N MET A 76 13.53 -2.36 1.30
CA MET A 76 12.96 -2.23 2.64
C MET A 76 13.98 -2.53 3.74
N GLU A 77 14.81 -3.56 3.59
CA GLU A 77 15.90 -3.90 4.52
C GLU A 77 16.94 -2.77 4.60
N LYS A 78 17.42 -2.28 3.45
CA LYS A 78 18.36 -1.15 3.36
C LYS A 78 17.84 0.08 4.11
N LEU A 79 16.54 0.36 3.97
CA LEU A 79 15.86 1.50 4.60
C LEU A 79 15.33 1.20 6.02
N LYS A 80 15.62 0.01 6.57
CA LYS A 80 15.17 -0.44 7.89
C LYS A 80 13.65 -0.33 8.08
N ILE A 81 12.90 -0.71 7.04
CA ILE A 81 11.44 -0.75 7.04
C ILE A 81 11.01 -2.21 7.24
N ALA A 82 10.24 -2.48 8.30
CA ALA A 82 9.73 -3.82 8.56
C ALA A 82 8.80 -4.34 7.45
N ASP A 83 8.84 -5.64 7.15
CA ASP A 83 8.00 -6.29 6.10
C ASP A 83 6.49 -6.13 6.30
N SER A 84 6.06 -5.96 7.55
CA SER A 84 4.67 -5.76 7.92
C SER A 84 4.20 -4.30 7.78
N ARG A 85 5.11 -3.37 7.47
CA ARG A 85 4.82 -1.93 7.43
C ARG A 85 3.77 -1.60 6.37
N ARG A 86 2.88 -0.66 6.73
CA ARG A 86 1.88 -0.08 5.84
C ARG A 86 2.20 1.39 5.55
N LEU A 87 1.67 1.91 4.44
CA LEU A 87 1.98 3.27 3.97
C LEU A 87 1.72 4.34 5.03
N ARG A 88 0.53 4.35 5.65
CA ARG A 88 0.19 5.32 6.70
C ARG A 88 1.06 5.19 7.96
N GLY A 89 1.68 4.02 8.13
CA GLY A 89 2.59 3.80 9.24
C GLY A 89 3.95 4.48 9.06
N LEU A 90 4.44 4.63 7.83
CA LEU A 90 5.81 5.11 7.57
C LEU A 90 6.08 6.43 8.30
N GLY A 91 7.13 6.43 9.12
CA GLY A 91 7.61 7.65 9.76
C GLY A 91 8.20 8.61 8.72
N GLU A 92 8.29 9.89 9.06
CA GLU A 92 8.75 10.93 8.14
C GLU A 92 10.12 10.62 7.52
N GLN A 93 11.08 10.15 8.33
CA GLN A 93 12.41 9.76 7.85
C GLN A 93 12.36 8.57 6.88
N GLN A 94 11.49 7.59 7.12
CA GLN A 94 11.32 6.45 6.21
C GLN A 94 10.67 6.87 4.90
N ARG A 95 9.72 7.83 4.94
CA ARG A 95 9.11 8.42 3.74
C ARG A 95 10.16 9.17 2.91
N LYS A 96 10.96 10.04 3.54
CA LYS A 96 12.05 10.77 2.88
C LYS A 96 13.08 9.82 2.27
N ALA A 97 13.50 8.79 3.01
CA ALA A 97 14.47 7.82 2.52
C ALA A 97 13.93 6.99 1.33
N LEU A 98 12.65 6.58 1.38
CA LEU A 98 12.00 5.92 0.25
C LEU A 98 11.96 6.81 -0.98
N LEU A 99 11.54 8.08 -0.84
CA LEU A 99 11.51 9.01 -1.96
C LEU A 99 12.90 9.28 -2.53
N GLY A 100 13.91 9.42 -1.65
CA GLY A 100 15.31 9.57 -2.05
C GLY A 100 15.85 8.40 -2.87
N GLU A 101 15.48 7.15 -2.52
CA GLU A 101 15.89 5.95 -3.26
C GLU A 101 15.42 5.95 -4.72
N PHE A 102 14.28 6.59 -5.00
CA PHE A 102 13.68 6.64 -6.34
C PHE A 102 13.84 8.00 -7.05
N ALA A 103 14.38 9.02 -6.38
CA ALA A 103 14.70 10.31 -7.01
C ALA A 103 16.08 10.31 -7.69
N ALA A 104 16.96 9.36 -7.32
CA ALA A 104 18.33 9.26 -7.81
C ALA A 104 18.50 8.38 -9.07
N ASN A 105 17.41 7.99 -9.74
CA ASN A 105 17.42 7.21 -10.99
C ASN A 105 16.41 7.74 -12.00
#